data_AF-A0A6H2A2Y3-F1
#
_entry.id   AF-A0A6H2A2Y3-F1
#
_cell.length_a   1.000
_cell.length_b   1.000
_cell.length_c   1.000
_cell.angle_alpha   90.00
_cell.angle_beta   90.00
_cell.angle_gamma   90.00
#
_symmetry.space_group_name_H-M   'P 1'
#
loop_
_entity.id
_entity.type
_entity.pdbx_description
1 polymer ?
#
loop_
_entity_poly.entity_id
_entity_poly.type
_entity_poly.pdbx_seq_one_letter_code
_entity_poly.pdbx_strand_id
1 'polypeptide(L)'
;MRKIYQPELGQMYFGQPWQEIKAPGKVIDALVAMQNLWYNFKKDDACPFDNTGAKYKGNKFEIHAYSWSEEEKQEFNFKWRDIKISWYKCLGRGTTINRKMKHREVEEMLMEYMKEFKK
;
A
#
# COMPACT_ATOMS: atom_id res chain seq x y z
N MET A 1 15.27 11.90 17.21
CA MET A 1 15.73 10.70 16.47
C MET A 1 14.57 10.14 15.65
N ARG A 2 14.77 9.83 14.35
CA ARG A 2 13.79 9.06 13.57
C ARG A 2 13.79 7.63 14.13
N LYS A 3 12.65 7.13 14.62
CA LYS A 3 12.51 5.70 14.96
C LYS A 3 12.46 4.93 13.64
N ILE A 4 13.53 4.22 13.31
CA ILE A 4 13.60 3.27 12.20
C ILE A 4 12.55 2.19 12.46
N TYR A 5 11.78 1.82 11.44
CA TYR A 5 10.78 0.75 11.56
C TYR A 5 11.44 -0.58 11.96
N GLN A 6 10.84 -1.27 12.93
CA GLN A 6 11.21 -2.63 13.31
C GLN A 6 10.15 -3.60 12.78
N PRO A 7 10.47 -4.42 11.76
CA PRO A 7 9.56 -5.43 11.24
C PRO A 7 9.25 -6.54 12.26
N GLU A 8 8.08 -7.16 12.10
CA GLU A 8 7.74 -8.40 12.82
C GLU A 8 8.68 -9.55 12.38
N LEU A 9 8.91 -10.54 13.25
CA LEU A 9 9.75 -11.70 12.93
C LEU A 9 9.36 -12.37 11.60
N GLY A 10 8.07 -12.59 11.36
CA GLY A 10 7.62 -13.17 10.09
C GLY A 10 7.95 -12.31 8.87
N GLN A 11 7.93 -10.98 9.01
CA GLN A 11 8.33 -10.05 7.96
C GLN A 11 9.86 -10.02 7.78
N MET A 12 10.64 -10.20 8.84
CA MET A 12 12.11 -10.30 8.73
C MET A 12 12.56 -11.53 7.95
N TYR A 13 11.90 -12.67 8.16
CA TYR A 13 12.30 -13.95 7.56
C TYR A 13 11.64 -14.23 6.21
N PHE A 14 10.37 -13.83 6.05
CA PHE A 14 9.56 -14.20 4.88
C PHE A 14 9.02 -12.98 4.13
N GLY A 15 9.39 -11.77 4.56
CA GLY A 15 8.86 -10.52 4.04
C GLY A 15 9.57 -10.04 2.77
N GLN A 16 8.78 -9.44 1.88
CA GLN A 16 9.29 -8.53 0.86
C GLN A 16 9.92 -7.28 1.48
N PRO A 17 10.76 -6.53 0.74
CA PRO A 17 11.36 -5.29 1.22
C PRO A 17 10.34 -4.31 1.84
N TRP A 18 10.69 -3.75 3.00
CA TRP A 18 9.91 -2.73 3.69
C TRP A 18 10.57 -1.35 3.60
N GLN A 19 9.78 -0.32 3.85
CA GLN A 19 10.23 1.06 3.83
C GLN A 19 10.78 1.51 5.19
N GLU A 20 11.45 2.66 5.21
CA GLU A 20 12.15 3.18 6.38
C GLU A 20 11.26 3.48 7.59
N ILE A 21 10.01 3.90 7.35
CA ILE A 21 9.12 4.47 8.37
C ILE A 21 7.85 3.64 8.48
N LYS A 22 7.37 3.39 9.70
CA LYS A 22 6.01 2.86 9.91
C LYS A 22 4.99 3.82 9.30
N ALA A 23 4.05 3.30 8.51
CA ALA A 23 3.00 4.12 7.92
C ALA A 23 2.15 4.77 9.04
N PRO A 24 1.96 6.10 9.03
CA PRO A 24 1.08 6.77 9.99
C PRO A 24 -0.37 6.29 9.86
N GLY A 25 -1.13 6.27 10.97
CA GLY A 25 -2.54 5.83 10.99
C GLY A 25 -3.38 6.47 9.88
N LYS A 26 -3.32 7.79 9.72
CA LYS A 26 -4.03 8.52 8.65
C LYS A 26 -3.74 8.02 7.22
N VAL A 27 -2.55 7.48 6.97
CA VAL A 27 -2.18 6.92 5.65
C VAL A 27 -2.83 5.54 5.50
N ILE A 28 -2.78 4.72 6.56
CA ILE A 28 -3.44 3.42 6.59
C ILE A 28 -4.96 3.60 6.42
N ASP A 29 -5.58 4.54 7.14
CA ASP A 29 -7.02 4.83 7.05
C ASP A 29 -7.42 5.25 5.62
N ALA A 30 -6.59 6.07 4.96
CA ALA A 30 -6.82 6.46 3.57
C ALA A 30 -6.72 5.26 2.62
N LEU A 31 -5.75 4.36 2.80
CA LEU A 31 -5.63 3.15 1.99
C LEU A 31 -6.79 2.17 2.23
N VAL A 32 -7.28 2.05 3.47
CA VAL A 32 -8.47 1.25 3.79
C VAL A 32 -9.72 1.84 3.11
N ALA A 33 -9.84 3.17 3.07
CA ALA A 33 -10.90 3.81 2.29
C ALA A 33 -10.79 3.49 0.80
N MET A 34 -9.59 3.46 0.23
CA MET A 34 -9.36 3.04 -1.16
C MET A 34 -9.69 1.57 -1.42
N GLN A 35 -9.36 0.68 -0.49
CA GLN A 35 -9.73 -0.73 -0.52
C GLN A 35 -11.26 -0.89 -0.51
N ASN A 36 -11.96 -0.17 0.37
CA ASN A 36 -13.42 -0.18 0.39
C ASN A 36 -14.02 0.33 -0.93
N LEU A 37 -13.44 1.37 -1.53
CA LEU A 37 -13.85 1.86 -2.85
C LEU A 37 -13.62 0.80 -3.93
N TRP A 38 -12.52 0.04 -3.88
CA TRP A 38 -12.28 -1.08 -4.79
C TRP A 38 -13.44 -2.07 -4.76
N TYR A 39 -13.80 -2.57 -3.57
CA TYR A 39 -14.89 -3.53 -3.40
C TYR A 39 -16.23 -3.00 -3.91
N ASN A 40 -16.52 -1.72 -3.67
CA ASN A 40 -17.77 -1.10 -4.11
C ASN A 40 -17.85 -0.92 -5.64
N PHE A 41 -16.75 -0.57 -6.31
CA PHE A 41 -16.76 -0.23 -7.74
C PHE A 41 -16.40 -1.39 -8.67
N LYS A 42 -15.40 -2.20 -8.32
CA LYS A 42 -14.93 -3.30 -9.19
C LYS A 42 -15.76 -4.57 -9.04
N LYS A 43 -16.43 -4.77 -7.89
CA LYS A 43 -17.20 -5.98 -7.58
C LYS A 43 -16.43 -7.28 -7.89
N ASP A 44 -15.13 -7.25 -7.65
CA ASP A 44 -14.20 -8.34 -7.87
C ASP A 44 -13.49 -8.64 -6.54
N ASP A 45 -13.38 -9.92 -6.22
CA ASP A 45 -12.73 -10.43 -5.02
C ASP A 45 -11.20 -10.37 -5.11
N ALA A 46 -10.63 -10.13 -6.30
CA ALA A 46 -9.20 -9.95 -6.52
C ALA A 46 -8.72 -8.52 -6.15
N CYS A 47 -8.96 -8.11 -4.90
CA CYS A 47 -8.51 -6.81 -4.41
C CYS A 47 -6.97 -6.79 -4.20
N PRO A 48 -6.22 -5.86 -4.82
CA PRO A 48 -4.76 -5.81 -4.69
C PRO A 48 -4.26 -5.27 -3.34
N PHE A 49 -5.17 -4.81 -2.46
CA PHE A 49 -4.83 -4.43 -1.08
C PHE A 49 -4.79 -5.65 -0.13
N ASP A 50 -5.36 -6.77 -0.58
CA ASP A 50 -5.40 -8.03 0.15
C ASP A 50 -4.32 -8.99 -0.36
N ASN A 51 -4.29 -10.19 0.22
CA ASN A 51 -3.33 -11.23 -0.14
C ASN A 51 -3.82 -12.07 -1.35
N THR A 52 -4.18 -11.41 -2.45
CA THR A 52 -4.86 -12.04 -3.60
C THR A 52 -3.93 -12.36 -4.77
N GLY A 53 -2.71 -11.81 -4.78
CA GLY A 53 -1.82 -11.84 -5.94
C GLY A 53 -2.23 -10.85 -7.06
N ALA A 54 -3.33 -10.11 -6.89
CA ALA A 54 -3.81 -9.17 -7.89
C ALA A 54 -2.88 -7.96 -8.05
N LYS A 55 -2.90 -7.36 -9.25
CA LYS A 55 -2.16 -6.13 -9.57
C LYS A 55 -3.11 -5.15 -10.27
N TYR A 56 -2.97 -3.88 -9.96
CA TYR A 56 -3.63 -2.77 -10.63
C TYR A 56 -2.59 -1.74 -11.05
N LYS A 57 -2.64 -1.35 -12.32
CA LYS A 57 -1.81 -0.26 -12.85
C LYS A 57 -2.73 0.72 -13.56
N GLY A 58 -2.95 1.85 -12.91
CA GLY A 58 -3.71 2.97 -13.45
C GLY A 58 -2.81 4.06 -13.98
N ASN A 59 -3.36 5.27 -14.11
CA ASN A 59 -2.63 6.42 -14.61
C ASN A 59 -1.75 7.04 -13.52
N LYS A 60 -2.27 7.15 -12.29
CA LYS A 60 -1.56 7.76 -11.16
C LYS A 60 -1.12 6.75 -10.10
N PHE A 61 -1.74 5.57 -10.10
CA PHE A 61 -1.58 4.57 -9.05
C PHE A 61 -1.09 3.24 -9.60
N GLU A 62 -0.23 2.59 -8.83
CA GLU A 62 0.19 1.22 -9.05
C GLU A 62 0.07 0.47 -7.73
N ILE A 63 -0.68 -0.64 -7.74
CA ILE A 63 -1.08 -1.37 -6.54
C ILE A 63 -0.87 -2.85 -6.79
N HIS A 64 -0.04 -3.48 -5.98
CA HIS A 64 0.28 -4.89 -6.06
C HIS A 64 -0.04 -5.55 -4.73
N ALA A 65 -0.84 -6.62 -4.78
CA ALA A 65 -0.95 -7.55 -3.67
C ALA A 65 0.45 -8.06 -3.28
N TYR A 66 0.56 -8.54 -2.05
CA TYR A 66 1.82 -9.07 -1.55
C TYR A 66 2.32 -10.23 -2.44
N SER A 67 3.58 -10.14 -2.87
CA SER A 67 4.21 -11.21 -3.65
C SER A 67 4.86 -12.25 -2.74
N TRP A 68 4.52 -13.52 -2.97
CA TRP A 68 5.16 -14.66 -2.33
C TRP A 68 6.39 -15.17 -3.10
N SER A 69 6.73 -14.54 -4.23
CA SER A 69 7.91 -14.92 -5.01
C SER A 69 9.20 -14.58 -4.27
N GLU A 70 10.10 -15.55 -4.15
CA GLU A 70 11.45 -15.36 -3.62
C GLU A 70 12.42 -14.78 -4.67
N GLU A 71 12.05 -14.87 -5.95
CA GLU A 71 12.87 -14.38 -7.07
C GLU A 71 12.63 -12.89 -7.35
N GLU A 72 11.38 -12.43 -7.20
CA GLU A 72 11.00 -11.04 -7.47
C GLU A 72 11.04 -10.23 -6.17
N LYS A 73 11.93 -9.23 -6.12
CA LYS A 73 11.91 -8.22 -5.06
C LYS A 73 10.79 -7.21 -5.32
N GLN A 74 9.68 -7.35 -4.61
CA GLN A 74 8.59 -6.40 -4.65
C GLN A 74 8.94 -5.16 -3.81
N GLU A 75 9.38 -4.09 -4.46
CA GLU A 75 9.79 -2.85 -3.76
C GLU A 75 8.64 -2.10 -3.06
N PHE A 76 7.41 -2.27 -3.53
CA PHE A 76 6.23 -1.61 -2.99
C PHE A 76 4.97 -2.42 -3.27
N ASN A 77 3.96 -2.22 -2.45
CA ASN A 77 2.61 -2.69 -2.68
C ASN A 77 1.69 -1.57 -3.17
N PHE A 78 1.96 -0.32 -2.80
CA PHE A 78 1.23 0.84 -3.28
C PHE A 78 2.19 1.96 -3.65
N LYS A 79 1.96 2.56 -4.81
CA LYS A 79 2.72 3.70 -5.31
C LYS A 79 1.81 4.80 -5.83
N TRP A 80 2.10 6.02 -5.40
CA TRP A 80 1.50 7.26 -5.89
C TRP A 80 2.57 8.35 -5.94
N ARG A 81 2.89 8.84 -7.14
CA ARG A 81 3.99 9.80 -7.36
C ARG A 81 5.31 9.25 -6.79
N ASP A 82 5.89 9.95 -5.81
CA ASP A 82 7.11 9.59 -5.09
C ASP A 82 6.84 8.79 -3.80
N ILE A 83 5.58 8.58 -3.42
CA ILE A 83 5.21 7.75 -2.27
C ILE A 83 5.27 6.28 -2.65
N LYS A 84 6.04 5.50 -1.89
CA LYS A 84 6.07 4.04 -1.91
C LYS A 84 5.66 3.51 -0.55
N ILE A 85 4.68 2.60 -0.54
CA ILE A 85 4.18 1.94 0.65
C ILE A 85 4.31 0.43 0.46
N SER A 86 4.80 -0.26 1.49
CA SER A 86 4.88 -1.72 1.52
C SER A 86 4.11 -2.25 2.73
N TRP A 87 3.53 -3.45 2.61
CA TRP A 87 2.92 -4.19 3.70
C TRP A 87 3.28 -5.66 3.64
N TYR A 88 3.10 -6.38 4.75
CA TYR A 88 3.36 -7.80 4.84
C TYR A 88 2.06 -8.59 4.71
N LYS A 89 1.91 -9.34 3.60
CA LYS A 89 0.72 -10.14 3.22
C LYS A 89 -0.53 -9.34 2.86
N CYS A 90 -0.95 -8.38 3.68
CA CYS A 90 -2.12 -7.54 3.43
C CYS A 90 -1.96 -6.14 4.04
N LEU A 91 -2.74 -5.18 3.54
CA LEU A 91 -2.79 -3.82 4.08
C LEU A 91 -3.09 -3.83 5.60
N GLY A 92 -2.40 -2.98 6.34
CA GLY A 92 -2.53 -2.86 7.80
C GLY A 92 -1.54 -3.72 8.59
N ARG A 93 -0.98 -4.77 7.98
CA ARG A 93 0.07 -5.59 8.61
C ARG A 93 1.46 -5.16 8.14
N GLY A 94 2.33 -4.85 9.09
CA GLY A 94 3.71 -4.44 8.83
C GLY A 94 3.86 -3.27 7.83
N THR A 95 2.87 -2.37 7.80
CA THR A 95 2.78 -1.32 6.78
C THR A 95 3.79 -0.21 7.00
N THR A 96 4.56 0.08 5.96
CA THR A 96 5.67 1.03 5.97
C THR A 96 5.59 1.98 4.77
N ILE A 97 6.16 3.16 4.92
CA ILE A 97 6.18 4.22 3.91
C ILE A 97 7.60 4.82 3.78
N ASN A 98 7.99 5.16 2.56
CA ASN A 98 9.32 5.71 2.28
C ASN A 98 9.54 7.13 2.85
N ARG A 99 8.48 7.93 3.00
CA ARG A 99 8.55 9.23 3.67
C ARG A 99 7.25 9.60 4.37
N LYS A 100 7.32 10.54 5.30
CA LYS A 100 6.11 11.10 5.92
C LYS A 100 5.33 11.93 4.91
N MET A 101 4.00 11.74 4.91
CA MET A 101 3.06 12.58 4.16
C MET A 101 2.48 13.68 5.05
N LYS A 102 2.38 14.89 4.51
CA LYS A 102 1.56 15.96 5.08
C LYS A 102 0.08 15.59 5.00
N HIS A 103 -0.77 16.20 5.83
CA HIS A 103 -2.21 15.93 5.82
C HIS A 103 -2.83 16.18 4.43
N ARG A 104 -2.52 17.34 3.84
CA ARG A 104 -2.95 17.71 2.49
C ARG A 104 -2.54 16.70 1.40
N GLU A 105 -1.37 16.07 1.52
CA GLU A 105 -0.95 15.05 0.55
C GLU A 105 -1.80 13.78 0.67
N VAL A 106 -2.22 13.40 1.88
CA VAL A 106 -3.11 12.25 2.10
C VAL A 106 -4.50 12.51 1.51
N GLU A 107 -5.03 13.72 1.75
CA GLU A 107 -6.31 14.16 1.17
C GLU A 107 -6.25 14.17 -0.36
N GLU A 108 -5.19 14.75 -0.94
CA GLU A 108 -4.97 14.80 -2.38
C GLU A 108 -4.88 13.40 -2.99
N MET A 109 -4.11 12.50 -2.36
CA MET A 109 -3.98 11.10 -2.77
C MET A 109 -5.35 10.41 -2.83
N LEU A 110 -6.16 10.54 -1.78
CA LEU A 110 -7.49 9.94 -1.72
C LEU A 110 -8.43 10.52 -2.78
N MET A 111 -8.44 11.85 -2.95
CA MET A 111 -9.26 12.53 -3.96
C MET A 111 -8.86 12.16 -5.39
N GLU A 112 -7.57 12.01 -5.67
CA GLU A 112 -7.08 11.55 -6.97
C GLU A 112 -7.47 10.10 -7.23
N TYR A 113 -7.36 9.22 -6.23
CA TYR A 113 -7.79 7.83 -6.36
C TYR A 113 -9.27 7.73 -6.66
N MET A 114 -10.12 8.46 -5.92
CA MET A 114 -11.57 8.49 -6.17
C MET A 114 -11.91 8.98 -7.59
N LYS A 115 -11.18 9.96 -8.12
CA LYS A 115 -11.38 10.45 -9.49
C LYS A 115 -10.94 9.43 -10.56
N GLU A 116 -9.91 8.64 -10.28
CA GLU A 116 -9.43 7.60 -11.18
C GLU A 116 -10.36 6.37 -11.16
N PHE A 117 -10.85 5.98 -9.98
CA PHE A 117 -11.72 4.81 -9.79
C PHE A 117 -13.17 5.00 -10.20
N LYS A 118 -13.65 6.25 -10.28
CA LYS A 118 -15.01 6.57 -10.75
C LYS A 118 -15.14 6.61 -12.29
N LYS A 119 -14.04 6.54 -13.02
CA LYS A 119 -14.06 6.46 -14.49
C LYS A 119 -14.29 5.02 -14.92
#